data_AF-A0A375YG38-F1
#
_entry.id   AF-A0A375YG38-F1
#
_cell.length_a   1.000
_cell.length_b   1.000
_cell.length_c   1.000
_cell.angle_alpha   90.00
_cell.angle_beta   90.00
_cell.angle_gamma   90.00
#
_symmetry.space_group_name_H-M   'P 1'
#
loop_
_entity.id
_entity.type
_entity.pdbx_description
1 polymer ?
#
loop_
_entity_poly.entity_id
_entity_poly.type
_entity_poly.pdbx_seq_one_letter_code
_entity_poly.pdbx_strand_id
1 'polypeptide(L)' 'MVRTASRSWPGAYVERVRTEAARRQLEETDDTVTVIAARCGFGSAETLRRNFVRRLGVSPDHYRKTFA' A
#
# COMPACT_ATOMS: atom_id res chain seq x y z
N MET A 1 28.98 19.89 -8.81
CA MET A 1 28.70 18.61 -9.50
C MET A 1 27.35 18.12 -9.01
N VAL A 2 26.44 17.85 -9.95
CA VAL A 2 25.00 17.69 -9.69
C VAL A 2 24.71 16.42 -8.88
N ARG A 3 23.90 16.57 -7.82
CA ARG A 3 23.38 15.46 -7.02
C ARG A 3 22.28 14.76 -7.84
N THR A 4 22.64 13.71 -8.59
CA THR A 4 21.67 12.90 -9.36
C THR A 4 20.90 11.97 -8.43
N ALA A 5 19.90 12.52 -7.73
CA ALA A 5 18.88 11.74 -7.05
C ALA A 5 17.78 11.35 -8.05
N SER A 6 18.06 10.36 -8.90
CA SER A 6 17.01 9.71 -9.69
C SER A 6 17.30 8.23 -9.93
N ARG A 7 17.88 7.56 -8.92
CA ARG A 7 17.71 6.12 -8.75
C ARG A 7 16.58 5.86 -7.76
N SER A 8 15.39 6.37 -8.07
CA SER A 8 14.17 5.84 -7.48
C SER A 8 14.13 4.38 -7.89
N TRP A 9 14.60 3.48 -7.02
CA TRP A 9 14.56 2.05 -7.29
C TRP A 9 13.14 1.72 -7.75
N PRO A 10 12.94 1.14 -8.95
CA PRO A 10 11.61 0.95 -9.51
C PRO A 10 10.67 0.23 -8.54
N GLY A 11 11.20 -0.65 -7.69
CA GLY A 11 10.48 -1.28 -6.57
C GLY A 11 9.82 -0.27 -5.63
N ALA A 12 10.54 0.72 -5.12
CA ALA A 12 10.00 1.70 -4.16
C ALA A 12 8.90 2.58 -4.77
N TYR A 13 9.01 2.90 -6.07
CA TYR A 13 7.95 3.62 -6.79
C TYR A 13 6.71 2.74 -6.98
N VAL A 14 6.88 1.51 -7.47
CA VAL A 14 5.79 0.56 -7.69
C VAL A 14 5.07 0.26 -6.38
N GLU A 15 5.82 0.02 -5.30
CA GLU A 15 5.25 -0.15 -3.98
C GLU A 15 4.40 1.09 -3.61
N ARG A 16 4.80 2.33 -3.95
CA ARG A 16 4.03 3.57 -3.64
C ARG A 16 2.70 3.58 -4.32
N VAL A 17 2.71 3.32 -5.62
CA VAL A 17 1.48 3.24 -6.40
C VAL A 17 0.56 2.14 -5.84
N ARG A 18 1.11 0.97 -5.49
CA ARG A 18 0.33 -0.14 -4.92
C ARG A 18 -0.25 0.19 -3.54
N THR A 19 0.51 0.84 -2.66
CA THR A 19 0.02 1.24 -1.33
C THR A 19 -1.12 2.26 -1.44
N GLU A 20 -0.99 3.24 -2.33
CA GLU A 20 -2.04 4.25 -2.55
C GLU A 20 -3.30 3.64 -3.16
N ALA A 21 -3.16 2.69 -4.10
CA ALA A 21 -4.29 1.93 -4.63
C ALA A 21 -5.00 1.11 -3.54
N ALA A 22 -4.24 0.50 -2.62
CA ALA A 22 -4.81 -0.25 -1.50
C ALA A 22 -5.57 0.65 -0.52
N ARG A 23 -5.10 1.88 -0.27
CA ARG A 23 -5.82 2.88 0.56
C ARG A 23 -7.19 3.19 -0.04
N ARG A 24 -7.20 3.57 -1.31
CA ARG A 24 -8.44 3.85 -2.06
C ARG A 24 -9.43 2.70 -1.98
N GLN A 25 -8.98 1.48 -2.23
CA GLN A 25 -9.86 0.30 -2.11
C GLN A 25 -10.39 0.07 -0.69
N LEU A 26 -9.60 0.36 0.36
CA LEU A 26 -10.08 0.26 1.74
C LEU A 26 -11.15 1.30 2.09
N GLU A 27 -11.10 2.47 1.44
CA GLU A 27 -12.05 3.58 1.64
C GLU A 27 -13.31 3.43 0.76
N GLU A 28 -13.16 2.88 -0.45
CA GLU A 28 -14.24 2.80 -1.44
C GLU A 28 -15.02 1.49 -1.40
N THR A 29 -14.48 0.43 -0.78
CA THR A 29 -15.06 -0.92 -0.83
C THR A 29 -15.07 -1.59 0.54
N ASP A 30 -16.02 -2.49 0.73
CA ASP A 30 -16.04 -3.38 1.90
C ASP A 30 -15.18 -4.65 1.71
N ASP A 31 -14.35 -4.72 0.67
CA ASP A 31 -13.54 -5.91 0.37
C ASP A 31 -12.56 -6.25 1.50
N THR A 32 -12.30 -7.54 1.70
CA THR A 32 -11.33 -7.97 2.72
C THR A 32 -9.90 -7.57 2.35
N VAL A 33 -9.03 -7.41 3.35
CA VAL A 33 -7.60 -7.10 3.16
C VAL A 33 -6.90 -8.09 2.21
N THR A 34 -7.34 -9.36 2.21
CA THR A 34 -6.82 -10.40 1.30
C THR A 34 -7.20 -10.12 -0.15
N VAL A 35 -8.46 -9.75 -0.41
CA VAL A 35 -8.93 -9.40 -1.77
C VAL A 35 -8.22 -8.16 -2.27
N ILE A 36 -8.10 -7.12 -1.44
CA ILE A 36 -7.39 -5.88 -1.78
C ILE A 36 -5.91 -6.17 -2.07
N ALA A 37 -5.26 -7.05 -1.30
CA ALA A 37 -3.87 -7.43 -1.55
C ALA A 37 -3.66 -8.11 -2.92
N ALA A 38 -4.61 -8.97 -3.33
CA ALA A 38 -4.58 -9.59 -4.64
C ALA A 38 -4.78 -8.55 -5.76
N ARG A 39 -5.77 -7.65 -5.63
CA ARG A 39 -6.05 -6.59 -6.61
C ARG A 39 -4.90 -5.60 -6.77
N CYS A 40 -4.23 -5.24 -5.67
CA CYS A 40 -3.11 -4.29 -5.70
C CYS A 40 -1.74 -4.97 -5.97
N GLY A 41 -1.70 -6.27 -6.23
CA GLY A 41 -0.47 -6.98 -6.63
C GLY A 41 0.56 -7.19 -5.50
N PHE A 42 0.12 -7.34 -4.26
CA PHE A 42 0.98 -7.66 -3.10
C PHE A 42 1.20 -9.16 -2.90
N GLY A 43 0.46 -10.01 -3.62
CA GLY A 43 0.54 -11.48 -3.52
C GLY A 43 -0.15 -12.06 -2.28
N SER A 44 -0.04 -11.40 -1.13
CA SER A 44 -0.65 -11.83 0.13
C SER A 44 -1.07 -10.64 1.00
N ALA A 45 -2.09 -10.87 1.84
CA ALA A 45 -2.55 -9.89 2.83
C ALA A 45 -1.42 -9.44 3.77
N GLU A 46 -0.52 -10.35 4.14
CA GLU A 46 0.62 -10.03 5.01
C GLU A 46 1.63 -9.07 4.36
N THR A 47 1.94 -9.28 3.08
CA THR A 47 2.82 -8.38 2.31
C THR A 47 2.23 -6.98 2.22
N LEU A 48 0.91 -6.88 1.99
CA LEU A 48 0.19 -5.60 2.00
C LEU A 48 0.29 -4.95 3.39
N ARG A 49 -0.04 -5.67 4.47
CA ARG A 49 0.03 -5.14 5.84
C ARG A 49 1.41 -4.60 6.18
N ARG A 50 2.46 -5.37 5.91
CA ARG A 50 3.86 -4.97 6.18
C ARG A 50 4.24 -3.71 5.41
N ASN A 51 3.87 -3.61 4.13
CA ASN A 51 4.13 -2.44 3.30
C ASN A 51 3.35 -1.21 3.76
N PHE A 52 2.08 -1.41 4.09
CA PHE A 52 1.17 -0.36 4.51
C PHE A 52 1.62 0.24 5.86
N VAL A 53 1.96 -0.60 6.84
CA VAL A 53 2.51 -0.16 8.13
C VAL A 53 3.86 0.54 7.94
N ARG A 54 4.76 0.00 7.11
CA ARG A 54 6.07 0.64 6.82
C ARG A 54 5.95 2.06 6.26
N ARG A 55 4.80 2.43 5.68
CA ARG A 55 4.63 3.68 4.93
C ARG A 55 3.66 4.66 5.55
N LEU A 56 2.58 4.15 6.14
CA LEU A 56 1.54 4.95 6.76
C LEU A 56 1.53 4.81 8.29
N GLY A 57 2.32 3.90 8.86
CA GLY A 57 2.44 3.71 10.31
C GLY A 57 1.25 3.00 10.97
N VAL A 58 0.21 2.65 10.21
CA VAL A 58 -1.00 1.99 10.71
C VAL A 58 -1.32 0.74 9.90
N SER A 59 -2.05 -0.20 10.50
CA SER A 59 -2.53 -1.39 9.78
C SER A 59 -3.71 -1.03 8.87
N PRO A 60 -3.91 -1.72 7.74
CA PRO A 60 -5.04 -1.48 6.84
C PRO A 60 -6.41 -1.65 7.51
N ASP A 61 -6.55 -2.58 8.45
CA ASP A 61 -7.78 -2.76 9.26
C ASP A 61 -8.07 -1.53 10.14
N HIS A 62 -7.03 -1.01 10.78
CA HIS A 62 -7.16 0.18 11.62
C HIS A 62 -7.46 1.41 10.77
N TYR A 63 -6.77 1.56 9.63
CA TYR A 63 -7.03 2.62 8.66
C TYR A 63 -8.49 2.60 8.19
N ARG A 64 -9.01 1.42 7.82
CA ARG A 64 -10.41 1.26 7.42
C ARG A 64 -11.39 1.70 8.50
N LYS A 65 -11.16 1.31 9.76
CA LYS A 65 -12.00 1.75 10.89
C LYS A 65 -12.04 3.27 11.10
N THR A 66 -11.02 3.99 10.64
CA THR A 66 -10.94 5.45 10.77
C THR A 66 -11.53 6.18 9.56
N PHE A 67 -11.46 5.61 8.36
CA PHE A 67 -11.73 6.32 7.10
C PHE A 67 -12.83 5.72 6.21
N ALA A 68 -13.26 4.48 6.45
CA ALA A 68 -14.34 3.83 5.70
C ALA A 68 -15.69 3.95 6.41
#